data_AF-A0A2M7EIP0-F1
#
_entry.id   AF-A0A2M7EIP0-F1
#
_cell.length_a   1.000
_cell.length_b   1.000
_cell.length_c   1.000
_cell.angle_alpha   90.00
_cell.angle_beta   90.00
_cell.angle_gamma   90.00
#
_symmetry.space_group_name_H-M   'P 1'
#
loop_
_entity.id
_entity.type
_entity.pdbx_description
1 polymer ?
#
loop_
_entity_poly.entity_id
_entity_poly.type
_entity_poly.pdbx_seq_one_letter_code
_entity_poly.pdbx_strand_id
1 'polypeptide(L)'
;KGGVNKIHQINISKEELTGKVKKFIEPLSSGRRSEFSTKLAKELYDILLSEALKDVKNTTERLIIIPDGILGLLPFEALVMKEGKDYRDSVFVGDKWTMSYSQSATTLALTRLFKPSMAKKPFFALGNPVYDKSDPRYAAYKQGKTQTIAGQNLKQYAYRGVTVVPKEGTAGDTVTWEDVVYPPLPETEDEIREIARLFGVKPEPPDILLGVSATETSLRNVALKDYRYLHFATHADLPGKVQGIKEPFIILGQVENRGKDDGFLTLSEALELKLDADMVVLSACSTGKGKMMEGEGVANFARAFQHAGARSVVVSLWEVASNEAVEFMKAFYGHLKSGKGRAEALRLSRNQIKAKYPNPFYWAPFILHGES
;
A
#
# COMPACT_ATOMS: atom_id res chain seq x y z
N LYS A 1 -12.05 -22.12 20.80
CA LYS A 1 -11.85 -21.47 22.11
C LYS A 1 -11.06 -20.19 21.87
N GLY A 2 -11.75 -19.05 21.76
CA GLY A 2 -11.11 -17.73 21.76
C GLY A 2 -11.01 -17.24 23.20
N GLY A 3 -9.90 -16.66 23.58
CA GLY A 3 -9.66 -16.16 24.93
C GLY A 3 -8.30 -15.49 25.01
N VAL A 4 -8.19 -14.51 25.90
CA VAL A 4 -6.90 -13.88 26.19
C VAL A 4 -6.04 -14.91 26.93
N ASN A 5 -4.96 -15.37 26.29
CA ASN A 5 -4.05 -16.34 26.90
C ASN A 5 -3.14 -15.68 27.94
N LYS A 6 -2.64 -14.46 27.63
CA LYS A 6 -1.71 -13.71 28.46
C LYS A 6 -1.93 -12.21 28.25
N ILE A 7 -1.67 -11.43 29.30
CA ILE A 7 -1.64 -9.97 29.27
C ILE A 7 -0.26 -9.56 29.76
N HIS A 8 0.42 -8.71 28.99
CA HIS A 8 1.71 -8.15 29.35
C HIS A 8 1.55 -6.64 29.49
N GLN A 9 1.91 -6.11 30.65
CA GLN A 9 1.92 -4.67 30.88
C GLN A 9 3.28 -4.12 30.44
N ILE A 10 3.26 -3.18 29.50
CA ILE A 10 4.45 -2.44 29.08
C ILE A 10 4.68 -1.27 30.04
N ASN A 11 5.90 -1.12 30.55
CA ASN A 11 6.24 -0.06 31.50
C ASN A 11 6.74 1.20 30.78
N ILE A 12 5.87 1.78 29.94
CA ILE A 12 6.13 3.00 29.17
C ILE A 12 4.82 3.79 29.01
N SER A 13 4.88 5.12 29.04
CA SER A 13 3.69 5.94 28.80
C SER A 13 3.26 5.93 27.32
N LYS A 14 1.99 6.25 27.06
CA LYS A 14 1.47 6.36 25.69
C LYS A 14 2.23 7.42 24.90
N GLU A 15 2.55 8.54 25.54
CA GLU A 15 3.25 9.68 24.94
C GLU A 15 4.69 9.30 24.55
N GLU A 16 5.41 8.60 25.44
CA GLU A 16 6.77 8.17 25.17
C GLU A 16 6.80 7.11 24.06
N LEU A 17 5.91 6.11 24.12
CA LEU A 17 5.79 5.10 23.06
C LEU A 17 5.47 5.75 21.71
N THR A 18 4.53 6.70 21.70
CA THR A 18 4.19 7.47 20.49
C THR A 18 5.42 8.21 19.95
N GLY A 19 6.20 8.85 20.83
CA GLY A 19 7.44 9.52 20.45
C GLY A 19 8.47 8.58 19.82
N LYS A 20 8.65 7.37 20.38
CA LYS A 20 9.56 6.36 19.82
C LYS A 20 9.08 5.84 18.46
N VAL A 21 7.79 5.55 18.31
CA VAL A 21 7.21 5.08 17.05
C VAL A 21 7.34 6.15 15.96
N LYS A 22 7.10 7.43 16.27
CA LYS A 22 7.31 8.53 15.31
C LYS A 22 8.76 8.61 14.84
N LYS A 23 9.72 8.56 15.77
CA LYS A 23 11.16 8.57 15.45
C LYS A 23 11.59 7.35 14.63
N PHE A 24 10.92 6.21 14.80
CA PHE A 24 11.17 5.01 14.01
C PHE A 24 10.64 5.15 12.56
N ILE A 25 9.43 5.68 12.40
CA ILE A 25 8.76 5.79 11.09
C ILE A 25 9.35 6.93 10.24
N GLU A 26 9.73 8.04 10.86
CA GLU A 26 10.13 9.26 10.17
C GLU A 26 11.28 9.06 9.14
N PRO A 27 12.38 8.36 9.44
CA PRO A 27 13.41 8.03 8.44
C PRO A 27 12.88 7.22 7.26
N LEU A 28 11.84 6.39 7.49
CA LEU A 28 11.23 5.53 6.48
C LEU A 28 10.24 6.29 5.58
N SER A 29 9.72 7.44 6.02
CA SER A 29 8.71 8.19 5.27
C SER A 29 9.16 9.57 4.77
N SER A 30 10.28 10.11 5.27
CA SER A 30 10.68 11.51 5.02
C SER A 30 11.91 11.70 4.12
N GLY A 31 12.31 10.70 3.33
CA GLY A 31 13.52 10.76 2.49
C GLY A 31 14.86 10.72 3.27
N ARG A 32 14.82 10.66 4.61
CA ARG A 32 15.98 10.54 5.51
C ARG A 32 16.31 9.10 5.85
N ARG A 33 16.21 8.21 4.87
CA ARG A 33 16.36 6.76 5.04
C ARG A 33 17.68 6.32 5.70
N SER A 34 18.75 7.09 5.57
CA SER A 34 20.04 6.84 6.22
C SER A 34 20.01 7.02 7.74
N GLU A 35 19.00 7.69 8.29
CA GLU A 35 18.82 7.93 9.73
C GLU A 35 18.10 6.78 10.44
N PHE A 36 17.67 5.73 9.72
CA PHE A 36 16.99 4.58 10.33
C PHE A 36 17.90 3.87 11.36
N SER A 37 17.41 3.73 12.59
CA SER A 37 18.16 3.18 13.73
C SER A 37 17.74 1.75 14.06
N THR A 38 18.65 0.78 13.85
CA THR A 38 18.49 -0.62 14.30
C THR A 38 18.34 -0.73 15.81
N LYS A 39 19.01 0.15 16.55
CA LYS A 39 18.93 0.22 18.01
C LYS A 39 17.53 0.60 18.48
N LEU A 40 16.91 1.63 17.88
CA LEU A 40 15.53 2.00 18.19
C LEU A 40 14.55 0.90 17.76
N ALA A 41 14.80 0.25 16.63
CA ALA A 41 14.03 -0.90 16.17
C ALA A 41 14.08 -2.07 17.16
N LYS A 42 15.25 -2.31 17.77
CA LYS A 42 15.46 -3.33 18.81
C LYS A 42 14.78 -2.95 20.13
N GLU A 43 14.89 -1.69 20.52
CA GLU A 43 14.22 -1.16 21.72
C GLU A 43 12.69 -1.32 21.62
N LEU A 44 12.11 -0.97 20.47
CA LEU A 44 10.68 -1.17 20.21
C LEU A 44 10.29 -2.66 20.18
N TYR A 45 11.13 -3.54 19.63
CA TYR A 45 10.92 -4.99 19.73
C TYR A 45 10.87 -5.46 21.19
N ASP A 46 11.82 -4.99 22.01
CA ASP A 46 11.91 -5.37 23.42
C ASP A 46 10.67 -4.94 24.21
N ILE A 47 10.20 -3.70 23.97
CA ILE A 47 9.01 -3.16 24.61
C ILE A 47 7.74 -3.90 24.15
N LEU A 48 7.57 -4.12 22.85
CA LEU A 48 6.28 -4.51 22.28
C LEU A 48 6.10 -6.02 22.10
N LEU A 49 7.17 -6.75 21.76
CA LEU A 49 7.07 -8.12 21.27
C LEU A 49 7.87 -9.14 22.07
N SER A 50 9.03 -8.78 22.62
CA SER A 50 9.96 -9.75 23.18
C SER A 50 9.32 -10.66 24.24
N GLU A 51 8.63 -10.06 25.20
CA GLU A 51 7.96 -10.74 26.31
C GLU A 51 6.74 -11.54 25.82
N ALA A 52 5.97 -11.01 24.87
CA ALA A 52 4.82 -11.69 24.29
C ALA A 52 5.21 -12.92 23.44
N LEU A 53 6.40 -12.89 22.83
CA LEU A 53 6.89 -13.94 21.94
C LEU A 53 7.79 -14.98 22.63
N LYS A 54 8.21 -14.77 23.89
CA LYS A 54 9.15 -15.66 24.58
C LYS A 54 8.68 -17.11 24.70
N ASP A 55 7.38 -17.30 24.89
CA ASP A 55 6.75 -18.62 25.09
C ASP A 55 6.10 -19.17 23.81
N VAL A 56 6.24 -18.45 22.70
CA VAL A 56 5.71 -18.87 21.40
C VAL A 56 6.57 -20.02 20.89
N LYS A 57 5.93 -21.16 20.60
CA LYS A 57 6.61 -22.36 20.11
C LYS A 57 7.43 -22.04 18.85
N ASN A 58 8.61 -22.64 18.72
CA ASN A 58 9.46 -22.49 17.54
C ASN A 58 8.79 -22.95 16.23
N THR A 59 7.74 -23.78 16.30
CA THR A 59 6.92 -24.20 15.15
C THR A 59 5.88 -23.15 14.73
N THR A 60 5.80 -22.01 15.40
CA THR A 60 4.84 -20.96 15.06
C THR A 60 5.36 -20.16 13.88
N GLU A 61 4.67 -20.25 12.76
CA GLU A 61 5.10 -19.64 11.49
C GLU A 61 4.40 -18.30 11.20
N ARG A 62 3.31 -17.99 11.91
CA ARG A 62 2.44 -16.85 11.64
C ARG A 62 2.12 -16.02 12.88
N LEU A 63 2.28 -14.71 12.76
CA LEU A 63 1.83 -13.71 13.72
C LEU A 63 0.68 -12.90 13.13
N ILE A 64 -0.34 -12.64 13.95
CA ILE A 64 -1.42 -11.71 13.60
C ILE A 64 -1.39 -10.56 14.60
N ILE A 65 -1.12 -9.35 14.10
CA ILE A 65 -1.01 -8.15 14.92
C ILE A 65 -2.33 -7.38 14.87
N ILE A 66 -2.82 -6.96 16.04
CA ILE A 66 -3.99 -6.10 16.18
C ILE A 66 -3.50 -4.83 16.87
N PRO A 67 -3.03 -3.83 16.10
CA PRO A 67 -2.45 -2.63 16.66
C PRO A 67 -3.53 -1.62 17.07
N ASP A 68 -3.18 -0.74 18.02
CA ASP A 68 -4.01 0.40 18.43
C ASP A 68 -3.28 1.72 18.18
N GLY A 69 -4.03 2.76 17.79
CA GLY A 69 -3.51 4.10 17.53
C GLY A 69 -2.33 4.14 16.54
N ILE A 70 -1.22 4.77 16.95
CA ILE A 70 -0.04 4.95 16.10
C ILE A 70 0.67 3.63 15.75
N LEU A 71 0.47 2.57 16.53
CA LEU A 71 1.04 1.26 16.21
C LEU A 71 0.48 0.69 14.90
N GLY A 72 -0.67 1.18 14.42
CA GLY A 72 -1.20 0.82 13.11
C GLY A 72 -0.31 1.27 11.94
N LEU A 73 0.61 2.20 12.17
CA LEU A 73 1.61 2.67 11.20
C LEU A 73 2.98 2.01 11.38
N LEU A 74 3.16 1.20 12.42
CA LEU A 74 4.43 0.55 12.71
C LEU A 74 4.56 -0.73 11.87
N PRO A 75 5.54 -0.83 10.95
CA PRO A 75 5.85 -2.10 10.30
C PRO A 75 6.55 -3.02 11.30
N PHE A 76 5.79 -3.87 12.01
CA PHE A 76 6.36 -4.79 13.00
C PHE A 76 7.39 -5.75 12.38
N GLU A 77 7.29 -6.04 11.08
CA GLU A 77 8.29 -6.79 10.32
C GLU A 77 9.69 -6.17 10.37
N ALA A 78 9.79 -4.84 10.50
CA ALA A 78 11.04 -4.09 10.52
C ALA A 78 11.61 -3.85 11.92
N LEU A 79 10.96 -4.38 12.97
CA LEU A 79 11.53 -4.43 14.30
C LEU A 79 12.70 -5.43 14.35
N VAL A 80 13.73 -5.11 15.14
CA VAL A 80 14.97 -5.90 15.20
C VAL A 80 14.92 -6.82 16.41
N MET A 81 15.03 -8.13 16.19
CA MET A 81 15.12 -9.12 17.27
C MET A 81 16.54 -9.26 17.80
N LYS A 82 17.53 -9.17 16.91
CA LYS A 82 18.96 -9.25 17.22
C LYS A 82 19.71 -8.24 16.39
N GLU A 83 20.38 -7.32 17.06
CA GLU A 83 21.18 -6.29 16.42
C GLU A 83 22.46 -6.90 15.82
N GLY A 84 22.75 -6.53 14.57
CA GLY A 84 24.00 -6.82 13.87
C GLY A 84 24.89 -5.58 13.76
N LYS A 85 25.97 -5.67 12.96
CA LYS A 85 26.85 -4.51 12.69
C LYS A 85 26.17 -3.48 11.78
N ASP A 86 25.28 -3.94 10.91
CA ASP A 86 24.50 -3.15 9.97
C ASP A 86 23.11 -3.78 9.74
N TYR A 87 22.38 -3.29 8.73
CA TYR A 87 21.08 -3.84 8.36
C TYR A 87 21.15 -5.28 7.83
N ARG A 88 22.25 -5.69 7.18
CA ARG A 88 22.39 -7.04 6.61
C ARG A 88 22.60 -8.08 7.71
N ASP A 89 23.36 -7.71 8.73
CA ASP A 89 23.72 -8.59 9.84
C ASP A 89 22.64 -8.63 10.95
N SER A 90 21.65 -7.74 10.89
CA SER A 90 20.55 -7.67 11.85
C SER A 90 19.45 -8.69 11.52
N VAL A 91 18.88 -9.31 12.55
CA VAL A 91 17.74 -10.23 12.42
C VAL A 91 16.46 -9.46 12.74
N PHE A 92 15.58 -9.37 11.75
CA PHE A 92 14.29 -8.69 11.87
C PHE A 92 13.18 -9.67 12.21
N VAL A 93 12.10 -9.17 12.81
CA VAL A 93 10.90 -9.98 13.11
C VAL A 93 10.34 -10.61 11.83
N GLY A 94 10.32 -9.86 10.73
CA GLY A 94 9.84 -10.33 9.43
C GLY A 94 10.67 -11.46 8.81
N ASP A 95 11.90 -11.69 9.28
CA ASP A 95 12.72 -12.81 8.79
C ASP A 95 12.19 -14.15 9.28
N LYS A 96 11.65 -14.17 10.51
CA LYS A 96 11.23 -15.39 11.21
C LYS A 96 9.76 -15.72 11.01
N TRP A 97 8.89 -14.73 10.98
CA TRP A 97 7.43 -14.95 10.94
C TRP A 97 6.78 -14.35 9.71
N THR A 98 5.78 -15.06 9.18
CA THR A 98 4.77 -14.43 8.33
C THR A 98 3.87 -13.56 9.19
N MET A 99 3.44 -12.42 8.66
CA MET A 99 2.67 -11.44 9.43
C MET A 99 1.43 -10.98 8.65
N SER A 100 0.35 -10.79 9.39
CA SER A 100 -0.85 -10.11 8.93
C SER A 100 -1.40 -9.21 10.04
N TYR A 101 -2.13 -8.17 9.66
CA TYR A 101 -2.70 -7.18 10.55
C TYR A 101 -4.22 -7.32 10.56
N SER A 102 -4.87 -7.05 11.69
CA SER A 102 -6.33 -6.95 11.77
C SER A 102 -6.71 -5.77 12.65
N GLN A 103 -7.89 -5.22 12.40
CA GLN A 103 -8.42 -4.09 13.18
C GLN A 103 -9.02 -4.55 14.51
N SER A 104 -9.51 -5.78 14.57
CA SER A 104 -10.01 -6.36 15.81
C SER A 104 -10.00 -7.88 15.74
N ALA A 105 -10.02 -8.51 16.93
CA ALA A 105 -10.14 -9.96 17.04
C ALA A 105 -11.51 -10.44 16.56
N THR A 106 -12.56 -9.64 16.80
CA THR A 106 -13.93 -9.93 16.36
C THR A 106 -14.03 -9.93 14.84
N THR A 107 -13.55 -8.89 14.17
CA THR A 107 -13.54 -8.81 12.70
C THR A 107 -12.76 -9.97 12.10
N LEU A 108 -11.58 -10.30 12.65
CA LEU A 108 -10.79 -11.46 12.22
C LEU A 108 -11.55 -12.78 12.37
N ALA A 109 -12.26 -12.97 13.48
CA ALA A 109 -13.05 -14.17 13.69
C ALA A 109 -14.22 -14.27 12.69
N LEU A 110 -14.88 -13.14 12.40
CA LEU A 110 -15.97 -13.08 11.43
C LEU A 110 -15.49 -13.31 9.99
N THR A 111 -14.37 -12.73 9.58
CA THR A 111 -13.84 -12.90 8.21
C THR A 111 -13.44 -14.34 7.92
N ARG A 112 -13.06 -15.12 8.93
CA ARG A 112 -12.77 -16.56 8.81
C ARG A 112 -14.01 -17.43 8.56
N LEU A 113 -15.21 -16.89 8.78
CA LEU A 113 -16.47 -17.56 8.42
C LEU A 113 -16.82 -17.36 6.94
N PHE A 114 -16.14 -16.45 6.24
CA PHE A 114 -16.40 -16.23 4.81
C PHE A 114 -15.94 -17.42 3.97
N LYS A 115 -16.76 -17.75 2.97
CA LYS A 115 -16.43 -18.78 1.99
C LYS A 115 -15.22 -18.33 1.15
N PRO A 116 -14.48 -19.27 0.54
CA PRO A 116 -13.48 -18.95 -0.47
C PRO A 116 -14.06 -18.11 -1.62
N SER A 117 -13.19 -17.36 -2.31
CA SER A 117 -13.58 -16.57 -3.48
C SER A 117 -14.18 -17.45 -4.56
N MET A 118 -15.29 -17.00 -5.15
CA MET A 118 -15.90 -17.57 -6.34
C MET A 118 -15.53 -16.77 -7.61
N ALA A 119 -14.68 -15.76 -7.48
CA ALA A 119 -14.22 -14.94 -8.59
C ALA A 119 -13.45 -15.79 -9.62
N LYS A 120 -13.79 -15.62 -10.90
CA LYS A 120 -13.31 -16.47 -12.00
C LYS A 120 -12.13 -15.86 -12.75
N LYS A 121 -12.06 -14.53 -12.80
CA LYS A 121 -10.97 -13.80 -13.46
C LYS A 121 -9.78 -13.67 -12.50
N PRO A 122 -8.55 -13.86 -12.98
CA PRO A 122 -7.39 -13.92 -12.09
C PRO A 122 -6.99 -12.54 -11.55
N PHE A 123 -7.04 -11.49 -12.36
CA PHE A 123 -6.39 -10.22 -12.03
C PHE A 123 -7.04 -9.03 -12.71
N PHE A 124 -7.33 -7.99 -11.94
CA PHE A 124 -7.67 -6.65 -12.39
C PHE A 124 -6.60 -5.67 -11.91
N ALA A 125 -6.25 -4.68 -12.73
CA ALA A 125 -5.37 -3.61 -12.28
C ALA A 125 -5.70 -2.26 -12.90
N LEU A 126 -5.39 -1.21 -12.14
CA LEU A 126 -5.45 0.18 -12.55
C LEU A 126 -4.15 0.88 -12.18
N GLY A 127 -3.53 1.57 -13.12
CA GLY A 127 -2.34 2.37 -12.84
C GLY A 127 -1.92 3.31 -13.96
N ASN A 128 -0.88 4.09 -13.67
CA ASN A 128 -0.38 5.17 -14.51
C ASN A 128 -1.49 6.06 -15.12
N PRO A 129 -2.48 6.55 -14.35
CA PRO A 129 -3.55 7.36 -14.92
C PRO A 129 -3.04 8.69 -15.51
N VAL A 130 -3.90 9.31 -16.31
CA VAL A 130 -3.67 10.66 -16.83
C VAL A 130 -4.41 11.68 -15.97
N TYR A 131 -3.67 12.62 -15.39
CA TYR A 131 -4.19 13.62 -14.46
C TYR A 131 -4.45 14.99 -15.09
N ASP A 132 -3.99 15.24 -16.32
CA ASP A 132 -4.15 16.54 -16.97
C ASP A 132 -4.38 16.37 -18.49
N LYS A 133 -5.20 17.25 -19.07
CA LYS A 133 -5.52 17.24 -20.51
C LYS A 133 -4.34 17.66 -21.40
N SER A 134 -3.33 18.31 -20.85
CA SER A 134 -2.07 18.64 -21.53
C SER A 134 -1.11 17.46 -21.63
N ASP A 135 -1.39 16.33 -20.96
CA ASP A 135 -0.58 15.12 -21.06
C ASP A 135 -0.52 14.63 -22.53
N PRO A 136 0.68 14.39 -23.09
CA PRO A 136 0.82 13.92 -24.47
C PRO A 136 0.02 12.65 -24.78
N ARG A 137 -0.15 11.74 -23.79
CA ARG A 137 -0.94 10.51 -23.94
C ARG A 137 -2.40 10.83 -24.23
N TYR A 138 -2.96 11.85 -23.60
CA TYR A 138 -4.34 12.27 -23.83
C TYR A 138 -4.52 12.97 -25.17
N ALA A 139 -3.56 13.83 -25.56
CA ALA A 139 -3.56 14.46 -26.87
C ALA A 139 -3.51 13.42 -28.00
N ALA A 140 -2.67 12.38 -27.88
CA ALA A 140 -2.62 11.26 -28.82
C ALA A 140 -3.93 10.46 -28.86
N TYR A 141 -4.51 10.16 -27.69
CA TYR A 141 -5.80 9.46 -27.58
C TYR A 141 -6.92 10.20 -28.32
N LYS A 142 -7.01 11.53 -28.19
CA LYS A 142 -8.01 12.33 -28.93
C LYS A 142 -7.82 12.31 -30.45
N GLN A 143 -6.64 11.96 -30.93
CA GLN A 143 -6.36 11.75 -32.35
C GLN A 143 -6.54 10.29 -32.80
N GLY A 144 -7.07 9.41 -31.93
CA GLY A 144 -7.20 7.98 -32.21
C GLY A 144 -5.87 7.23 -32.23
N LYS A 145 -4.82 7.80 -31.63
CA LYS A 145 -3.47 7.21 -31.55
C LYS A 145 -3.18 6.73 -30.14
N THR A 146 -2.30 5.74 -30.02
CA THR A 146 -1.76 5.28 -28.74
C THR A 146 -0.35 5.84 -28.55
N GLN A 147 -0.08 6.44 -27.39
CA GLN A 147 1.25 6.91 -27.02
C GLN A 147 1.58 6.44 -25.61
N THR A 148 2.79 5.92 -25.43
CA THR A 148 3.37 5.59 -24.12
C THR A 148 4.41 6.63 -23.74
N ILE A 149 4.51 6.98 -22.46
CA ILE A 149 5.63 7.78 -21.94
C ILE A 149 6.80 6.82 -21.67
N ALA A 150 7.37 6.25 -22.73
CA ALA A 150 8.56 5.42 -22.62
C ALA A 150 9.79 6.30 -22.87
N GLY A 151 10.67 6.41 -21.87
CA GLY A 151 12.03 6.96 -22.07
C GLY A 151 12.22 8.48 -21.95
N GLN A 152 11.26 9.26 -21.43
CA GLN A 152 11.56 10.64 -21.03
C GLN A 152 12.09 10.68 -19.59
N ASN A 153 13.33 11.18 -19.41
CA ASN A 153 14.06 11.41 -18.15
C ASN A 153 13.33 11.01 -16.84
N LEU A 154 13.21 9.69 -16.61
CA LEU A 154 12.51 9.09 -15.46
C LEU A 154 13.11 9.48 -14.10
N LYS A 155 14.28 10.12 -14.09
CA LYS A 155 14.92 10.65 -12.88
C LYS A 155 14.13 11.77 -12.20
N GLN A 156 13.22 12.44 -12.91
CA GLN A 156 12.39 13.50 -12.30
C GLN A 156 11.14 12.98 -11.57
N TYR A 157 10.80 11.69 -11.70
CA TYR A 157 9.58 11.08 -11.14
C TYR A 157 9.92 9.90 -10.20
N ALA A 158 10.91 10.09 -9.32
CA ALA A 158 11.53 9.00 -8.55
C ALA A 158 10.68 8.41 -7.39
N TYR A 159 9.49 8.94 -7.11
CA TYR A 159 8.68 8.56 -5.94
C TYR A 159 7.18 8.54 -6.25
N ARG A 160 6.47 7.52 -5.76
CA ARG A 160 5.01 7.44 -5.73
C ARG A 160 4.51 8.34 -4.60
N GLY A 161 4.19 9.59 -4.91
CA GLY A 161 3.88 10.61 -3.91
C GLY A 161 3.42 11.93 -4.51
N VAL A 162 2.56 12.66 -3.77
CA VAL A 162 2.11 13.99 -4.16
C VAL A 162 3.23 14.98 -3.83
N THR A 163 4.08 15.28 -4.82
CA THR A 163 4.81 16.55 -4.78
C THR A 163 3.80 17.61 -5.20
N VAL A 164 3.26 18.35 -4.24
CA VAL A 164 2.51 19.57 -4.53
C VAL A 164 3.50 20.52 -5.21
N VAL A 165 3.52 20.52 -6.53
CA VAL A 165 4.18 21.57 -7.32
C VAL A 165 3.09 22.60 -7.59
N PRO A 166 3.16 23.80 -6.98
CA PRO A 166 2.26 24.88 -7.33
C PRO A 166 2.36 25.14 -8.83
N LYS A 167 1.24 25.35 -9.52
CA LYS A 167 1.30 25.89 -10.89
C LYS A 167 2.06 27.22 -10.89
N GLU A 168 2.85 27.48 -11.94
CA GLU A 168 3.53 28.77 -12.07
C GLU A 168 2.51 29.92 -11.95
N GLY A 169 2.71 30.80 -10.96
CA GLY A 169 1.85 31.97 -10.72
C GLY A 169 0.90 31.88 -9.51
N THR A 170 0.79 30.73 -8.83
CA THR A 170 -0.06 30.60 -7.62
C THR A 170 0.77 30.79 -6.35
N ALA A 171 0.89 32.04 -5.89
CA ALA A 171 1.48 32.37 -4.60
C ALA A 171 0.38 32.64 -3.56
N GLY A 172 0.29 31.81 -2.51
CA GLY A 172 -0.62 31.97 -1.37
C GLY A 172 -0.67 30.75 -0.44
N ASP A 173 -1.23 30.91 0.77
CA ASP A 173 -1.33 29.86 1.81
C ASP A 173 -2.42 28.79 1.55
N THR A 174 -3.15 28.91 0.43
CA THR A 174 -4.22 28.00 0.00
C THR A 174 -3.93 27.49 -1.40
N VAL A 175 -3.47 26.24 -1.50
CA VAL A 175 -3.31 25.51 -2.76
C VAL A 175 -4.67 24.91 -3.12
N THR A 176 -5.27 25.31 -4.24
CA THR A 176 -6.46 24.64 -4.77
C THR A 176 -6.03 23.41 -5.58
N TRP A 177 -6.96 22.48 -5.83
CA TRP A 177 -6.72 21.28 -6.64
C TRP A 177 -6.18 21.57 -8.02
N GLU A 178 -6.67 22.66 -8.59
CA GLU A 178 -6.31 23.17 -9.89
C GLU A 178 -4.85 23.63 -9.90
N ASP A 179 -4.23 23.82 -8.72
CA ASP A 179 -2.85 24.23 -8.51
C ASP A 179 -1.92 23.05 -8.16
N VAL A 180 -2.44 21.81 -8.06
CA VAL A 180 -1.65 20.60 -7.74
C VAL A 180 -1.37 19.80 -9.02
N VAL A 181 -0.10 19.69 -9.39
CA VAL A 181 0.32 18.80 -10.48
C VAL A 181 0.65 17.41 -9.94
N TYR A 182 -0.13 16.40 -10.33
CA TYR A 182 0.20 15.00 -10.06
C TYR A 182 1.13 14.45 -11.14
N PRO A 183 2.34 13.99 -10.81
CA PRO A 183 3.25 13.45 -11.80
C PRO A 183 2.71 12.11 -12.34
N PRO A 184 2.92 11.82 -13.64
CA PRO A 184 2.66 10.50 -14.19
C PRO A 184 3.53 9.45 -13.49
N LEU A 185 3.07 8.20 -13.47
CA LEU A 185 3.72 7.07 -12.83
C LEU A 185 4.05 5.97 -13.86
N PRO A 186 4.90 6.24 -14.87
CA PRO A 186 5.16 5.30 -15.96
C PRO A 186 5.68 3.93 -15.47
N GLU A 187 6.40 3.88 -14.36
CA GLU A 187 6.84 2.61 -13.77
C GLU A 187 5.68 1.72 -13.30
N THR A 188 4.55 2.32 -12.91
CA THR A 188 3.37 1.53 -12.46
C THR A 188 2.70 0.84 -13.64
N GLU A 189 2.83 1.40 -14.85
CA GLU A 189 2.42 0.73 -16.07
C GLU A 189 3.29 -0.50 -16.35
N ASP A 190 4.61 -0.38 -16.19
CA ASP A 190 5.53 -1.51 -16.31
C ASP A 190 5.23 -2.59 -15.27
N GLU A 191 5.01 -2.21 -14.01
CA GLU A 191 4.59 -3.11 -12.93
C GLU A 191 3.34 -3.89 -13.30
N ILE A 192 2.27 -3.20 -13.71
CA ILE A 192 1.00 -3.83 -14.06
C ILE A 192 1.14 -4.74 -15.27
N ARG A 193 1.88 -4.32 -16.31
CA ARG A 193 2.11 -5.15 -17.51
C ARG A 193 2.86 -6.44 -17.16
N GLU A 194 3.84 -6.37 -16.28
CA GLU A 194 4.58 -7.54 -15.80
C GLU A 194 3.68 -8.48 -14.99
N ILE A 195 2.87 -7.95 -14.06
CA ILE A 195 1.94 -8.76 -13.25
C ILE A 195 0.86 -9.40 -14.14
N ALA A 196 0.27 -8.64 -15.07
CA ALA A 196 -0.72 -9.14 -16.01
C ALA A 196 -0.17 -10.33 -16.81
N ARG A 197 1.10 -10.25 -17.24
CA ARG A 197 1.79 -11.37 -17.93
C ARG A 197 1.89 -12.62 -17.06
N LEU A 198 2.17 -12.50 -15.75
CA LEU A 198 2.23 -13.64 -14.82
C LEU A 198 0.88 -14.38 -14.72
N PHE A 199 -0.23 -13.66 -14.90
CA PHE A 199 -1.59 -14.21 -14.86
C PHE A 199 -2.18 -14.55 -16.22
N GLY A 200 -1.45 -14.30 -17.32
CA GLY A 200 -1.96 -14.50 -18.69
C GLY A 200 -3.08 -13.54 -19.06
N VAL A 201 -3.14 -12.38 -18.42
CA VAL A 201 -4.12 -11.32 -18.69
C VAL A 201 -3.53 -10.35 -19.70
N LYS A 202 -4.30 -9.98 -20.72
CA LYS A 202 -3.88 -8.97 -21.69
C LYS A 202 -3.93 -7.58 -21.03
N PRO A 203 -2.94 -6.71 -21.27
CA PRO A 203 -2.90 -5.37 -20.70
C PRO A 203 -3.85 -4.41 -21.43
N GLU A 204 -5.14 -4.74 -21.46
CA GLU A 204 -6.21 -3.99 -22.11
C GLU A 204 -7.49 -3.97 -21.25
N PRO A 205 -8.36 -2.95 -21.40
CA PRO A 205 -9.66 -2.93 -20.75
C PRO A 205 -10.54 -4.14 -21.17
N PRO A 206 -11.42 -4.64 -20.30
CA PRO A 206 -11.74 -4.12 -18.96
C PRO A 206 -10.85 -4.67 -17.84
N ASP A 207 -9.96 -5.62 -18.12
CA ASP A 207 -9.17 -6.29 -17.09
C ASP A 207 -8.03 -5.38 -16.59
N ILE A 208 -7.44 -4.58 -17.48
CA ILE A 208 -6.32 -3.68 -17.17
C ILE A 208 -6.65 -2.27 -17.64
N LEU A 209 -6.70 -1.33 -16.71
CA LEU A 209 -6.97 0.09 -16.97
C LEU A 209 -5.68 0.90 -16.79
N LEU A 210 -5.12 1.38 -17.90
CA LEU A 210 -3.87 2.15 -17.93
C LEU A 210 -4.09 3.51 -18.62
N GLY A 211 -3.31 4.52 -18.24
CA GLY A 211 -3.29 5.81 -18.93
C GLY A 211 -4.65 6.48 -18.97
N VAL A 212 -5.14 6.79 -20.17
CA VAL A 212 -6.43 7.46 -20.38
C VAL A 212 -7.62 6.59 -19.97
N SER A 213 -7.47 5.27 -19.88
CA SER A 213 -8.53 4.35 -19.43
C SER A 213 -8.57 4.15 -17.92
N ALA A 214 -7.57 4.61 -17.17
CA ALA A 214 -7.47 4.44 -15.72
C ALA A 214 -8.36 5.42 -14.94
N THR A 215 -9.62 5.57 -15.36
CA THR A 215 -10.57 6.57 -14.86
C THR A 215 -11.59 5.95 -13.92
N GLU A 216 -12.24 6.77 -13.10
CA GLU A 216 -13.32 6.30 -12.22
C GLU A 216 -14.50 5.74 -13.02
N THR A 217 -14.88 6.43 -14.10
CA THR A 217 -15.91 5.93 -15.04
C THR A 217 -15.58 4.56 -15.60
N SER A 218 -14.32 4.33 -15.98
CA SER A 218 -13.90 3.02 -16.49
C SER A 218 -13.94 1.96 -15.40
N LEU A 219 -13.47 2.28 -14.19
CA LEU A 219 -13.53 1.40 -13.03
C LEU A 219 -14.96 0.98 -12.69
N ARG A 220 -15.91 1.92 -12.66
CA ARG A 220 -17.33 1.66 -12.34
C ARG A 220 -18.02 0.75 -13.37
N ASN A 221 -17.54 0.74 -14.61
CA ASN A 221 -18.07 -0.14 -15.67
C ASN A 221 -17.53 -1.58 -15.58
N VAL A 222 -16.58 -1.86 -14.69
CA VAL A 222 -16.00 -3.20 -14.51
C VAL A 222 -16.77 -3.96 -13.43
N ALA A 223 -17.13 -5.22 -13.73
CA ALA A 223 -17.66 -6.16 -12.73
C ALA A 223 -16.56 -6.66 -11.79
N LEU A 224 -16.11 -5.82 -10.85
CA LEU A 224 -14.98 -6.10 -9.96
C LEU A 224 -15.12 -7.38 -9.13
N LYS A 225 -16.36 -7.79 -8.79
CA LYS A 225 -16.67 -9.05 -8.12
C LYS A 225 -16.13 -10.29 -8.84
N ASP A 226 -15.87 -10.21 -10.14
CA ASP A 226 -15.43 -11.35 -10.92
C ASP A 226 -13.91 -11.58 -10.84
N TYR A 227 -13.15 -10.68 -10.21
CA TYR A 227 -11.68 -10.75 -10.12
C TYR A 227 -11.18 -11.21 -8.76
N ARG A 228 -10.24 -12.16 -8.77
CA ARG A 228 -9.60 -12.69 -7.56
C ARG A 228 -8.63 -11.70 -6.93
N TYR A 229 -7.86 -11.01 -7.75
CA TYR A 229 -6.87 -10.03 -7.32
C TYR A 229 -7.15 -8.68 -7.96
N LEU A 230 -7.19 -7.62 -7.16
CA LEU A 230 -7.28 -6.24 -7.63
C LEU A 230 -6.00 -5.50 -7.23
N HIS A 231 -5.49 -4.66 -8.11
CA HIS A 231 -4.27 -3.92 -7.87
C HIS A 231 -4.38 -2.47 -8.34
N PHE A 232 -4.26 -1.53 -7.41
CA PHE A 232 -4.28 -0.10 -7.66
C PHE A 232 -2.86 0.45 -7.45
N ALA A 233 -2.22 0.88 -8.54
CA ALA A 233 -0.89 1.50 -8.53
C ALA A 233 -0.99 2.93 -9.06
N THR A 234 -1.36 3.83 -8.15
CA THR A 234 -1.65 5.24 -8.43
C THR A 234 -1.29 6.10 -7.22
N HIS A 235 -1.66 7.37 -7.17
CA HIS A 235 -1.51 8.20 -5.97
C HIS A 235 -2.72 8.02 -5.03
N ALA A 236 -2.50 8.16 -3.73
CA ALA A 236 -3.55 8.29 -2.72
C ALA A 236 -3.13 9.34 -1.69
N ASP A 237 -4.11 10.05 -1.14
CA ASP A 237 -3.85 11.16 -0.22
C ASP A 237 -4.95 11.27 0.86
N LEU A 238 -4.68 12.12 1.84
CA LEU A 238 -5.44 12.31 3.06
C LEU A 238 -6.48 13.45 2.93
N PRO A 239 -7.52 13.46 3.79
CA PRO A 239 -8.51 14.53 3.83
C PRO A 239 -7.88 15.93 3.90
N GLY A 240 -8.50 16.90 3.23
CA GLY A 240 -8.15 18.32 3.40
C GLY A 240 -6.86 18.77 2.70
N LYS A 241 -6.21 17.91 1.91
CA LYS A 241 -5.17 18.31 0.94
C LYS A 241 -5.71 18.99 -0.31
N VAL A 242 -7.02 19.05 -0.36
CA VAL A 242 -7.80 18.75 -1.54
C VAL A 242 -9.19 19.29 -1.10
N GLN A 243 -9.48 20.54 -1.50
CA GLN A 243 -10.65 21.33 -1.06
C GLN A 243 -12.02 20.75 -1.50
N GLY A 244 -12.60 19.86 -0.71
CA GLY A 244 -13.93 19.30 -1.01
C GLY A 244 -14.04 17.82 -0.68
N ILE A 245 -12.93 17.10 -0.69
CA ILE A 245 -12.87 15.72 -0.20
C ILE A 245 -12.44 15.74 1.26
N LYS A 246 -13.35 15.27 2.12
CA LYS A 246 -13.20 15.25 3.58
C LYS A 246 -12.84 13.88 4.14
N GLU A 247 -12.53 12.93 3.26
CA GLU A 247 -12.14 11.57 3.59
C GLU A 247 -10.88 11.16 2.80
N PRO A 248 -10.17 10.09 3.18
CA PRO A 248 -9.07 9.58 2.36
C PRO A 248 -9.55 9.15 0.97
N PHE A 249 -8.72 9.33 -0.07
CA PHE A 249 -9.08 8.98 -1.45
C PHE A 249 -7.89 8.43 -2.25
N ILE A 250 -8.20 7.65 -3.28
CA ILE A 250 -7.26 7.16 -4.30
C ILE A 250 -7.51 7.98 -5.57
N ILE A 251 -6.45 8.54 -6.15
CA ILE A 251 -6.53 9.39 -7.33
C ILE A 251 -6.55 8.50 -8.58
N LEU A 252 -7.58 8.64 -9.39
CA LEU A 252 -7.71 7.99 -10.70
C LEU A 252 -7.50 9.04 -11.81
N GLY A 253 -7.73 8.65 -13.06
CA GLY A 253 -7.64 9.55 -14.20
C GLY A 253 -8.58 10.74 -14.06
N GLN A 254 -8.07 11.93 -14.33
CA GLN A 254 -8.79 13.22 -14.28
C GLN A 254 -9.27 13.66 -15.67
N VAL A 255 -9.26 12.71 -16.62
CA VAL A 255 -9.73 12.86 -17.99
C VAL A 255 -10.80 11.81 -18.26
N GLU A 256 -11.68 12.05 -19.23
CA GLU A 256 -12.73 11.09 -19.64
C GLU A 256 -13.67 10.60 -18.52
N ASN A 257 -13.76 11.28 -17.37
CA ASN A 257 -14.80 11.03 -16.37
C ASN A 257 -16.17 11.54 -16.86
N ARG A 258 -17.26 10.89 -16.45
CA ARG A 258 -18.63 11.18 -16.90
C ARG A 258 -19.61 11.26 -15.73
N GLY A 259 -20.66 12.06 -15.89
CA GLY A 259 -21.74 12.13 -14.91
C GLY A 259 -21.26 12.74 -13.60
N LYS A 260 -21.31 11.95 -12.52
CA LYS A 260 -20.87 12.36 -11.18
C LYS A 260 -19.43 11.97 -10.86
N ASP A 261 -18.80 11.18 -11.73
CA ASP A 261 -17.44 10.69 -11.52
C ASP A 261 -16.48 11.88 -11.58
N ASP A 262 -15.66 12.04 -10.53
CA ASP A 262 -14.72 13.14 -10.36
C ASP A 262 -13.26 12.68 -10.44
N GLY A 263 -13.02 11.38 -10.58
CA GLY A 263 -11.69 10.80 -10.69
C GLY A 263 -11.03 10.56 -9.35
N PHE A 264 -11.76 10.63 -8.23
CA PHE A 264 -11.27 10.31 -6.90
C PHE A 264 -12.08 9.17 -6.31
N LEU A 265 -11.47 7.98 -6.20
CA LEU A 265 -12.10 6.88 -5.48
C LEU A 265 -12.00 7.14 -3.97
N THR A 266 -13.06 7.70 -3.40
CA THR A 266 -13.08 8.03 -1.97
C THR A 266 -13.27 6.80 -1.08
N LEU A 267 -13.05 6.95 0.22
CA LEU A 267 -13.32 5.87 1.18
C LEU A 267 -14.79 5.40 1.14
N SER A 268 -15.73 6.34 1.07
CA SER A 268 -17.16 6.05 0.96
C SER A 268 -17.50 5.29 -0.33
N GLU A 269 -16.88 5.65 -1.45
CA GLU A 269 -17.09 4.93 -2.71
C GLU A 269 -16.44 3.56 -2.71
N ALA A 270 -15.26 3.42 -2.09
CA ALA A 270 -14.60 2.14 -1.91
C ALA A 270 -15.46 1.16 -1.10
N LEU A 271 -16.22 1.65 -0.11
CA LEU A 271 -17.19 0.85 0.67
C LEU A 271 -18.35 0.32 -0.18
N GLU A 272 -18.74 1.04 -1.23
CA GLU A 272 -19.86 0.66 -2.12
C GLU A 272 -19.46 -0.33 -3.21
N LEU A 273 -18.16 -0.59 -3.39
CA LEU A 273 -17.68 -1.57 -4.35
C LEU A 273 -18.22 -2.97 -4.02
N LYS A 274 -18.46 -3.75 -5.07
CA LYS A 274 -18.91 -5.15 -4.95
C LYS A 274 -17.76 -6.05 -5.34
N LEU A 275 -17.11 -6.66 -4.35
CA LEU A 275 -15.95 -7.53 -4.52
C LEU A 275 -16.26 -8.95 -4.05
N ASP A 276 -15.55 -9.91 -4.63
CA ASP A 276 -15.37 -11.25 -4.07
C ASP A 276 -13.88 -11.60 -4.13
N ALA A 277 -13.03 -10.63 -3.81
CA ALA A 277 -11.60 -10.72 -4.05
C ALA A 277 -10.90 -11.55 -2.96
N ASP A 278 -9.90 -12.31 -3.39
CA ASP A 278 -8.92 -12.91 -2.48
C ASP A 278 -8.02 -11.82 -1.88
N MET A 279 -7.69 -10.79 -2.66
CA MET A 279 -6.80 -9.71 -2.24
C MET A 279 -7.02 -8.44 -3.05
N VAL A 280 -6.94 -7.29 -2.38
CA VAL A 280 -6.74 -5.98 -3.00
C VAL A 280 -5.34 -5.48 -2.65
N VAL A 281 -4.60 -4.92 -3.60
CA VAL A 281 -3.31 -4.26 -3.34
C VAL A 281 -3.47 -2.78 -3.63
N LEU A 282 -3.19 -1.95 -2.63
CA LEU A 282 -3.15 -0.50 -2.70
C LEU A 282 -1.69 -0.07 -2.68
N SER A 283 -1.07 -0.03 -3.86
CA SER A 283 0.27 0.51 -4.05
C SER A 283 0.20 2.01 -4.31
N ALA A 284 -0.42 2.76 -3.39
CA ALA A 284 -0.76 4.16 -3.60
C ALA A 284 -0.53 5.09 -2.40
N CYS A 285 -0.25 4.55 -1.22
CA CYS A 285 -0.33 5.35 0.01
C CYS A 285 0.85 6.32 0.18
N SER A 286 0.52 7.61 0.28
CA SER A 286 1.34 8.64 0.92
C SER A 286 0.84 8.83 2.35
N THR A 287 1.67 8.56 3.37
CA THR A 287 1.45 9.14 4.70
C THR A 287 1.97 10.57 4.63
N GLY A 288 1.08 11.52 4.33
CA GLY A 288 1.42 12.90 4.07
C GLY A 288 2.46 13.48 5.04
N LYS A 289 3.51 14.08 4.47
CA LYS A 289 4.47 14.92 5.22
C LYS A 289 3.69 15.94 6.06
N GLY A 290 3.84 15.87 7.38
CA GLY A 290 3.48 16.95 8.30
C GLY A 290 2.19 16.78 9.12
N LYS A 291 1.27 15.88 8.78
CA LYS A 291 0.13 15.52 9.65
C LYS A 291 -0.03 14.00 9.68
N MET A 292 0.78 13.34 10.49
CA MET A 292 0.51 11.95 10.89
C MET A 292 -0.85 11.95 11.60
N MET A 293 -1.91 11.56 10.90
CA MET A 293 -3.09 11.07 11.59
C MET A 293 -2.67 9.82 12.38
N GLU A 294 -3.29 9.64 13.54
CA GLU A 294 -3.34 8.36 14.24
C GLU A 294 -3.66 7.27 13.21
N GLY A 295 -3.13 6.04 13.33
CA GLY A 295 -3.06 5.00 12.28
C GLY A 295 -4.36 4.54 11.61
N GLU A 296 -5.46 5.26 11.81
CA GLU A 296 -6.76 5.14 11.19
C GLU A 296 -6.73 5.26 9.66
N GLY A 297 -5.92 6.11 9.02
CA GLY A 297 -5.98 6.30 7.55
C GLY A 297 -5.74 5.03 6.71
N VAL A 298 -4.63 4.33 6.98
CA VAL A 298 -4.28 3.06 6.32
C VAL A 298 -5.26 1.95 6.72
N ALA A 299 -5.61 1.91 8.01
CA ALA A 299 -6.60 0.99 8.55
C ALA A 299 -7.99 1.16 7.91
N ASN A 300 -8.37 2.40 7.59
CA ASN A 300 -9.66 2.76 7.01
C ASN A 300 -9.79 2.24 5.59
N PHE A 301 -8.77 2.40 4.74
CA PHE A 301 -8.80 1.82 3.39
C PHE A 301 -8.82 0.30 3.42
N ALA A 302 -7.98 -0.33 4.24
CA ALA A 302 -8.02 -1.78 4.42
C ALA A 302 -9.42 -2.25 4.85
N ARG A 303 -10.06 -1.52 5.78
CA ARG A 303 -11.42 -1.79 6.23
C ARG A 303 -12.46 -1.59 5.12
N ALA A 304 -12.35 -0.52 4.33
CA ALA A 304 -13.31 -0.24 3.27
C ALA A 304 -13.32 -1.33 2.20
N PHE A 305 -12.15 -1.72 1.71
CA PHE A 305 -12.04 -2.81 0.74
C PHE A 305 -12.42 -4.18 1.34
N GLN A 306 -12.14 -4.42 2.62
CA GLN A 306 -12.63 -5.63 3.30
C GLN A 306 -14.15 -5.66 3.40
N HIS A 307 -14.78 -4.53 3.72
CA HIS A 307 -16.23 -4.40 3.75
C HIS A 307 -16.85 -4.61 2.37
N ALA A 308 -16.21 -4.09 1.32
CA ALA A 308 -16.59 -4.29 -0.07
C ALA A 308 -16.47 -5.76 -0.55
N GLY A 309 -15.82 -6.64 0.22
CA GLY A 309 -15.72 -8.08 -0.06
C GLY A 309 -14.31 -8.61 -0.34
N ALA A 310 -13.25 -7.83 -0.08
CA ALA A 310 -11.89 -8.32 -0.13
C ALA A 310 -11.54 -9.13 1.14
N ARG A 311 -10.97 -10.33 1.00
CA ARG A 311 -10.53 -11.14 2.15
C ARG A 311 -9.27 -10.59 2.82
N SER A 312 -8.44 -9.92 2.02
CA SER A 312 -7.22 -9.28 2.48
C SER A 312 -6.91 -8.04 1.66
N VAL A 313 -6.17 -7.10 2.26
CA VAL A 313 -5.75 -5.87 1.62
C VAL A 313 -4.26 -5.64 1.92
N VAL A 314 -3.44 -5.55 0.89
CA VAL A 314 -2.05 -5.12 1.00
C VAL A 314 -2.00 -3.63 0.78
N VAL A 315 -1.33 -2.90 1.68
CA VAL A 315 -1.22 -1.44 1.64
C VAL A 315 0.24 -1.04 1.81
N SER A 316 0.68 0.01 1.12
CA SER A 316 1.94 0.67 1.43
C SER A 316 1.79 1.59 2.65
N LEU A 317 2.82 1.68 3.47
CA LEU A 317 2.88 2.57 4.64
C LEU A 317 3.49 3.92 4.31
N TRP A 318 4.31 4.01 3.27
CA TRP A 318 4.94 5.24 2.81
C TRP A 318 5.22 5.19 1.31
N GLU A 319 5.67 6.32 0.78
CA GLU A 319 6.09 6.49 -0.61
C GLU A 319 7.32 5.63 -0.89
N VAL A 320 7.18 4.64 -1.77
CA VAL A 320 8.27 3.73 -2.13
C VAL A 320 8.97 4.25 -3.38
N ALA A 321 10.30 4.14 -3.43
CA ALA A 321 11.07 4.41 -4.63
C ALA A 321 10.58 3.55 -5.80
N SER A 322 10.38 4.18 -6.95
CA SER A 322 9.61 3.63 -8.07
C SER A 322 10.10 2.26 -8.53
N ASN A 323 11.40 2.08 -8.75
CA ASN A 323 11.94 0.82 -9.28
C ASN A 323 11.91 -0.33 -8.27
N GLU A 324 12.29 -0.09 -7.01
CA GLU A 324 12.28 -1.11 -5.96
C GLU A 324 10.86 -1.59 -5.64
N ALA A 325 9.87 -0.70 -5.73
CA ALA A 325 8.46 -1.05 -5.60
C ALA A 325 8.00 -2.01 -6.72
N VAL A 326 8.39 -1.72 -7.98
CA VAL A 326 8.11 -2.63 -9.11
C VAL A 326 8.77 -3.99 -8.89
N GLU A 327 10.04 -4.04 -8.48
CA GLU A 327 10.72 -5.29 -8.17
C GLU A 327 10.01 -6.07 -7.06
N PHE A 328 9.57 -5.38 -6.00
CA PHE A 328 8.83 -5.98 -4.90
C PHE A 328 7.52 -6.61 -5.38
N MET A 329 6.70 -5.87 -6.12
CA MET A 329 5.40 -6.36 -6.57
C MET A 329 5.52 -7.50 -7.57
N LYS A 330 6.53 -7.46 -8.45
CA LYS A 330 6.85 -8.59 -9.34
C LYS A 330 7.22 -9.85 -8.55
N ALA A 331 8.08 -9.72 -7.53
CA ALA A 331 8.44 -10.85 -6.66
C ALA A 331 7.21 -11.38 -5.92
N PHE A 332 6.38 -10.48 -5.38
CA PHE A 332 5.18 -10.82 -4.62
C PHE A 332 4.18 -11.62 -5.44
N TYR A 333 3.79 -11.10 -6.61
CA TYR A 333 2.88 -11.80 -7.50
C TYR A 333 3.50 -13.07 -8.10
N GLY A 334 4.82 -13.10 -8.32
CA GLY A 334 5.54 -14.31 -8.71
C GLY A 334 5.41 -15.43 -7.67
N HIS A 335 5.61 -15.12 -6.39
CA HIS A 335 5.44 -16.08 -5.30
C HIS A 335 3.97 -16.51 -5.14
N LEU A 336 3.00 -15.60 -5.26
CA LEU A 336 1.58 -15.93 -5.28
C LEU A 336 1.24 -16.90 -6.43
N LYS A 337 1.74 -16.62 -7.63
CA LYS A 337 1.53 -17.47 -8.81
C LYS A 337 2.14 -18.87 -8.63
N SER A 338 3.24 -18.97 -7.88
CA SER A 338 3.87 -20.25 -7.52
C SER A 338 3.14 -21.05 -6.42
N GLY A 339 1.99 -20.55 -5.94
CA GLY A 339 1.15 -21.22 -4.95
C GLY A 339 1.47 -20.89 -3.49
N LYS A 340 2.30 -19.88 -3.22
CA LYS A 340 2.53 -19.39 -1.85
C LYS A 340 1.31 -18.59 -1.37
N GLY A 341 0.98 -18.72 -0.07
CA GLY A 341 -0.04 -17.87 0.58
C GLY A 341 0.39 -16.40 0.63
N ARG A 342 -0.52 -15.47 0.91
CA ARG A 342 -0.26 -14.03 0.74
C ARG A 342 0.80 -13.50 1.71
N ALA A 343 0.72 -13.89 2.99
CA ALA A 343 1.72 -13.46 3.97
C ALA A 343 3.10 -14.08 3.71
N GLU A 344 3.15 -15.32 3.21
CA GLU A 344 4.41 -15.96 2.83
C GLU A 344 5.02 -15.35 1.57
N ALA A 345 4.19 -15.08 0.56
CA ALA A 345 4.62 -14.37 -0.64
C ALA A 345 5.18 -12.98 -0.31
N LEU A 346 4.56 -12.24 0.62
CA LEU A 346 5.11 -10.98 1.12
C LEU A 346 6.46 -11.21 1.79
N ARG A 347 6.55 -12.14 2.75
CA ARG A 347 7.80 -12.43 3.47
C ARG A 347 8.96 -12.76 2.52
N LEU A 348 8.72 -13.64 1.54
CA LEU A 348 9.73 -14.01 0.54
C LEU A 348 10.16 -12.81 -0.30
N SER A 349 9.20 -11.96 -0.71
CA SER A 349 9.50 -10.73 -1.46
C SER A 349 10.33 -9.75 -0.63
N ARG A 350 9.99 -9.56 0.65
CA ARG A 350 10.78 -8.73 1.58
C ARG A 350 12.21 -9.23 1.66
N ASN A 351 12.40 -10.54 1.82
CA ASN A 351 13.74 -11.14 1.90
C ASN A 351 14.54 -10.94 0.61
N GLN A 352 13.89 -11.09 -0.55
CA GLN A 352 14.52 -10.86 -1.85
C GLN A 352 14.94 -9.39 -2.02
N ILE A 353 14.06 -8.44 -1.70
CA ILE A 353 14.39 -7.01 -1.79
C ILE A 353 15.43 -6.62 -0.75
N LYS A 354 15.35 -7.12 0.49
CA LYS A 354 16.35 -6.88 1.56
C LYS A 354 17.75 -7.33 1.16
N ALA A 355 17.88 -8.47 0.48
CA ALA A 355 19.18 -8.97 0.02
C ALA A 355 19.90 -7.97 -0.92
N LYS A 356 19.13 -7.27 -1.77
CA LYS A 356 19.66 -6.26 -2.71
C LYS A 356 19.74 -4.87 -2.07
N TYR A 357 18.74 -4.51 -1.27
CA TYR A 357 18.56 -3.21 -0.62
C TYR A 357 18.31 -3.40 0.88
N PRO A 358 19.35 -3.49 1.72
CA PRO A 358 19.21 -3.88 3.13
C PRO A 358 18.40 -2.92 3.99
N ASN A 359 18.33 -1.64 3.62
CA ASN A 359 17.61 -0.64 4.40
C ASN A 359 16.09 -0.92 4.39
N PRO A 360 15.42 -0.98 5.57
CA PRO A 360 13.98 -1.25 5.67
C PRO A 360 13.07 -0.33 4.86
N PHE A 361 13.55 0.87 4.52
CA PHE A 361 12.85 1.79 3.60
C PHE A 361 12.35 1.09 2.32
N TYR A 362 13.13 0.15 1.77
CA TYR A 362 12.83 -0.49 0.48
C TYR A 362 11.96 -1.74 0.60
N TRP A 363 12.05 -2.49 1.70
CA TRP A 363 11.40 -3.81 1.83
C TRP A 363 10.30 -3.87 2.89
N ALA A 364 10.21 -2.91 3.80
CA ALA A 364 9.17 -2.86 4.82
C ALA A 364 7.90 -2.01 4.52
N PRO A 365 7.68 -1.38 3.34
CA PRO A 365 6.54 -0.48 3.17
C PRO A 365 5.22 -1.23 3.07
N PHE A 366 5.19 -2.43 2.53
CA PHE A 366 3.94 -3.16 2.30
C PHE A 366 3.57 -4.01 3.49
N ILE A 367 2.35 -3.86 4.01
CA ILE A 367 1.78 -4.71 5.06
C ILE A 367 0.45 -5.31 4.60
N LEU A 368 0.09 -6.47 5.15
CA LEU A 368 -1.13 -7.21 4.81
C LEU A 368 -2.15 -7.09 5.93
N HIS A 369 -3.33 -6.54 5.62
CA HIS A 369 -4.49 -6.58 6.51
C HIS A 369 -5.44 -7.72 6.12
N GLY A 370 -5.96 -8.43 7.10
CA GLY A 370 -6.92 -9.53 6.92
C GLY A 370 -6.27 -10.90 6.94
N GLU A 371 -6.93 -11.88 6.31
CA GLU A 371 -6.48 -13.27 6.35
C GLU A 371 -5.43 -13.55 5.28
N SER A 372 -4.37 -14.28 5.65
CA SER A 372 -3.20 -14.53 4.80
C SER A 372 -3.38 -15.67 3.81
#